data_AF-A0A291W4F3-F1
#
_entry.id   AF-A0A291W4F3-F1
#
_cell.length_a   1.000
_cell.length_b   1.000
_cell.length_c   1.000
_cell.angle_alpha   90.00
_cell.angle_beta   90.00
_cell.angle_gamma   90.00
#
_symmetry.space_group_name_H-M   'P 1'
#
loop_
_entity.id
_entity.type
_entity.pdbx_description
1 polymer ?
#
loop_
_entity_poly.entity_id
_entity_poly.type
_entity_poly.pdbx_seq_one_letter_code
_entity_poly.pdbx_strand_id
1 'polypeptide(L)'
;MTSTPAQPGGEAASRSRILAEDGRDILMRRSLQEYAPSAHVQIFEAASALDDYRVHWFPRHLETAERCLERAMQALAVGTGEGDPAAWAVAVPYMVELRALHHSAGRLTAFDLSPVPPSRFTPVCPLRLEKISYEGHQRILDAARWLDRAHRETDRFHIARAQHAIHDAARIIGEQLPALSMPLWTLIGRYCAEIHATNLRARPGTSRT
;
A
#
# COMPACT_ATOMS: atom_id res chain seq x y z
N MET A 1 33.22 -5.54 -49.21
CA MET A 1 31.75 -5.52 -49.10
C MET A 1 31.37 -5.89 -47.67
N THR A 2 31.03 -4.84 -46.93
CA THR A 2 30.20 -4.77 -45.71
C THR A 2 29.95 -6.03 -44.89
N SER A 3 30.67 -6.10 -43.77
CA SER A 3 30.27 -6.77 -42.54
C SER A 3 29.06 -6.05 -41.92
N THR A 4 28.06 -6.79 -41.47
CA THR A 4 27.05 -6.29 -40.53
C THR A 4 26.68 -7.44 -39.58
N PRO A 5 27.11 -7.42 -38.31
CA PRO A 5 26.43 -8.18 -37.28
C PRO A 5 25.21 -7.37 -36.81
N ALA A 6 24.03 -7.99 -36.92
CA ALA A 6 22.80 -7.46 -36.33
C ALA A 6 22.95 -7.39 -34.80
N GLN A 7 22.64 -6.22 -34.24
CA GLN A 7 22.65 -5.94 -32.81
C GLN A 7 21.70 -6.86 -32.04
N PRO A 8 22.06 -7.37 -30.85
CA PRO A 8 21.09 -7.84 -29.87
C PRO A 8 20.63 -6.62 -29.04
N GLY A 9 19.63 -5.90 -29.53
CA GLY A 9 19.08 -4.70 -28.87
C GLY A 9 17.75 -4.95 -28.14
N GLY A 10 17.54 -6.13 -27.55
CA GLY A 10 16.22 -6.57 -27.08
C GLY A 10 16.07 -6.93 -25.60
N GLU A 11 17.12 -6.88 -24.78
CA GLU A 11 17.08 -7.41 -23.39
C GLU A 11 17.11 -6.34 -22.29
N ALA A 12 17.11 -5.05 -22.63
CA ALA A 12 17.28 -3.96 -21.64
C ALA A 12 16.00 -3.24 -21.20
N ALA A 13 14.80 -3.66 -21.66
CA ALA A 13 13.56 -2.89 -21.51
C ALA A 13 12.68 -3.22 -20.29
N SER A 14 13.10 -4.11 -19.39
CA SER A 14 12.37 -4.44 -18.15
C SER A 14 13.19 -4.17 -16.89
N ARG A 15 13.90 -3.03 -16.85
CA ARG A 15 14.42 -2.51 -15.58
C ARG A 15 13.29 -1.72 -14.91
N SER A 16 12.90 -2.14 -13.71
CA SER A 16 11.92 -1.45 -12.86
C SER A 16 12.12 0.07 -12.93
N ARG A 17 11.05 0.83 -13.20
CA ARG A 17 11.09 2.31 -13.38
C ARG A 17 11.46 3.04 -12.08
N ILE A 18 11.65 2.29 -11.00
CA ILE A 18 11.93 2.75 -9.63
C ILE A 18 13.44 2.77 -9.36
N LEU A 19 14.25 2.00 -10.11
CA LEU A 19 15.69 1.82 -9.86
C LEU A 19 16.58 3.07 -10.05
N ALA A 20 16.00 4.23 -10.39
CA ALA A 20 16.75 5.46 -10.65
C ALA A 20 16.92 6.39 -9.43
N GLU A 21 16.33 6.07 -8.26
CA GLU A 21 16.27 7.01 -7.12
C GLU A 21 17.12 6.61 -5.89
N ASP A 22 18.13 5.76 -6.07
CA ASP A 22 19.02 5.39 -4.98
C ASP A 22 19.81 6.61 -4.47
N GLY A 23 19.63 6.90 -3.17
CA GLY A 23 20.26 8.02 -2.46
C GLY A 23 19.34 9.17 -2.06
N ARG A 24 18.09 9.24 -2.57
CA ARG A 24 17.11 10.23 -2.09
C ARG A 24 16.41 9.73 -0.82
N ASP A 25 16.17 10.65 0.11
CA ASP A 25 15.27 10.47 1.25
C ASP A 25 13.95 9.85 0.80
N ILE A 26 13.46 8.83 1.52
CA ILE A 26 12.28 8.03 1.12
C ILE A 26 11.05 8.92 0.86
N LEU A 27 10.90 10.00 1.63
CA LEU A 27 9.78 10.94 1.48
C LEU A 27 9.97 11.94 0.33
N MET A 28 11.21 12.12 -0.14
CA MET A 28 11.56 12.98 -1.28
C MET A 28 11.57 12.23 -2.61
N ARG A 29 11.43 10.89 -2.56
CA ARG A 29 11.23 10.04 -3.73
C ARG A 29 9.87 10.30 -4.36
N ARG A 30 9.76 9.97 -5.65
CA ARG A 30 8.46 9.95 -6.35
C ARG A 30 7.51 9.02 -5.61
N SER A 31 6.34 9.52 -5.21
CA SER A 31 5.36 8.70 -4.49
C SER A 31 4.78 7.59 -5.36
N LEU A 32 4.25 6.54 -4.74
CA LEU A 32 3.55 5.47 -5.47
C LEU A 32 2.36 6.02 -6.29
N GLN A 33 1.69 7.04 -5.76
CA GLN A 33 0.61 7.75 -6.43
C GLN A 33 1.11 8.44 -7.71
N GLU A 34 2.31 9.02 -7.71
CA GLU A 34 2.86 9.66 -8.90
C GLU A 34 3.22 8.64 -9.98
N TYR A 35 3.58 7.40 -9.63
CA TYR A 35 3.82 6.31 -10.60
C TYR A 35 2.53 5.78 -11.22
N ALA A 36 1.43 5.72 -10.44
CA ALA A 36 0.14 5.22 -10.90
C ALA A 36 -1.04 6.03 -10.29
N PRO A 37 -1.33 7.24 -10.81
CA PRO A 37 -2.38 8.09 -10.25
C PRO A 37 -3.77 7.44 -10.29
N SER A 38 -4.06 6.69 -11.35
CA SER A 38 -5.32 5.95 -11.48
C SER A 38 -5.46 4.86 -10.42
N ALA A 39 -4.37 4.20 -10.02
CA ALA A 39 -4.42 3.19 -8.97
C ALA A 39 -4.84 3.78 -7.63
N HIS A 40 -4.36 4.99 -7.30
CA HIS A 40 -4.76 5.68 -6.07
C HIS A 40 -6.27 5.93 -6.01
N VAL A 41 -6.86 6.40 -7.11
CA VAL A 41 -8.31 6.58 -7.24
C VAL A 41 -9.03 5.25 -7.02
N GLN A 42 -8.58 4.18 -7.70
CA GLN A 42 -9.19 2.86 -7.58
C GLN A 42 -9.06 2.26 -6.16
N ILE A 43 -7.96 2.52 -5.44
CA ILE A 43 -7.79 2.11 -4.04
C ILE A 43 -8.83 2.81 -3.14
N PHE A 44 -9.08 4.10 -3.37
CA PHE A 44 -10.03 4.88 -2.59
C PHE A 44 -11.48 4.47 -2.90
N GLU A 45 -11.81 4.27 -4.17
CA GLU A 45 -13.12 3.74 -4.59
C GLU A 45 -13.36 2.35 -4.01
N ALA A 46 -12.35 1.47 -4.06
CA ALA A 46 -12.44 0.13 -3.48
C ALA A 46 -12.67 0.19 -1.95
N ALA A 47 -11.98 1.09 -1.25
CA ALA A 47 -12.12 1.24 0.20
C ALA A 47 -13.51 1.76 0.59
N SER A 48 -14.05 2.72 -0.16
CA SER A 48 -15.42 3.23 0.04
C SER A 48 -16.46 2.13 -0.22
N ALA A 49 -16.34 1.42 -1.33
CA ALA A 49 -17.27 0.34 -1.67
C ALA A 49 -17.18 -0.84 -0.68
N LEU A 50 -15.99 -1.15 -0.17
CA LEU A 50 -15.81 -2.14 0.88
C LEU A 50 -16.48 -1.72 2.19
N ASP A 51 -16.40 -0.43 2.53
CA ASP A 51 -17.12 0.12 3.69
C ASP A 51 -18.65 0.04 3.51
N ASP A 52 -19.17 0.44 2.35
CA ASP A 52 -20.59 0.34 2.01
C ASP A 52 -21.09 -1.11 2.10
N TYR A 53 -20.27 -2.08 1.67
CA TYR A 53 -20.57 -3.49 1.83
C TYR A 53 -20.68 -3.88 3.31
N ARG A 54 -19.73 -3.43 4.15
CA ARG A 54 -19.73 -3.72 5.60
C ARG A 54 -20.94 -3.14 6.32
N VAL A 55 -21.49 -2.02 5.83
CA VAL A 55 -22.68 -1.36 6.40
C VAL A 55 -23.98 -1.96 5.87
N HIS A 56 -24.11 -2.16 4.55
CA HIS A 56 -25.39 -2.48 3.90
C HIS A 56 -25.54 -3.93 3.46
N TRP A 57 -24.43 -4.66 3.39
CA TRP A 57 -24.39 -6.09 3.05
C TRP A 57 -24.91 -6.42 1.64
N PHE A 58 -24.95 -5.44 0.73
CA PHE A 58 -25.33 -5.71 -0.66
C PHE A 58 -24.14 -6.23 -1.47
N PRO A 59 -24.25 -7.41 -2.12
CA PRO A 59 -23.17 -8.01 -2.90
C PRO A 59 -22.55 -7.09 -3.96
N ARG A 60 -23.37 -6.21 -4.57
CA ARG A 60 -22.91 -5.22 -5.56
C ARG A 60 -21.78 -4.31 -5.08
N HIS A 61 -21.73 -3.99 -3.78
CA HIS A 61 -20.68 -3.16 -3.20
C HIS A 61 -19.37 -3.92 -3.12
N LEU A 62 -19.42 -5.21 -2.76
CA LEU A 62 -18.26 -6.09 -2.79
C LEU A 62 -17.73 -6.30 -4.20
N GLU A 63 -18.60 -6.57 -5.18
CA GLU A 63 -18.22 -6.68 -6.59
C GLU A 63 -17.56 -5.41 -7.13
N THR A 64 -18.05 -4.25 -6.69
CA THR A 64 -17.46 -2.95 -7.04
C THR A 64 -16.07 -2.81 -6.42
N ALA A 65 -15.93 -3.13 -5.12
CA ALA A 65 -14.66 -3.09 -4.43
C ALA A 65 -13.61 -3.99 -5.09
N GLU A 66 -13.99 -5.22 -5.46
CA GLU A 66 -13.10 -6.18 -6.11
C GLU A 66 -12.68 -5.76 -7.51
N ARG A 67 -13.60 -5.16 -8.28
CA ARG A 67 -13.30 -4.62 -9.61
C ARG A 67 -12.34 -3.44 -9.54
N CYS A 68 -12.54 -2.53 -8.60
CA CYS A 68 -11.63 -1.43 -8.35
C CYS A 68 -10.26 -1.94 -7.88
N LEU A 69 -10.23 -2.98 -7.02
CA LEU A 69 -9.00 -3.64 -6.59
C LEU A 69 -8.19 -4.22 -7.77
N GLU A 70 -8.84 -4.94 -8.68
CA GLU A 70 -8.17 -5.46 -9.89
C GLU A 70 -7.56 -4.34 -10.75
N ARG A 71 -8.32 -3.26 -10.95
CA ARG A 71 -7.86 -2.09 -11.72
C ARG A 71 -6.68 -1.42 -11.05
N ALA A 72 -6.68 -1.31 -9.71
CA ALA A 72 -5.56 -0.79 -8.95
C ALA A 72 -4.31 -1.65 -9.12
N MET A 73 -4.43 -2.98 -9.01
CA MET A 73 -3.33 -3.92 -9.23
C MET A 73 -2.73 -3.76 -10.64
N GLN A 74 -3.58 -3.72 -11.67
CA GLN A 74 -3.13 -3.55 -13.06
C GLN A 74 -2.43 -2.20 -13.27
N ALA A 75 -3.02 -1.12 -12.76
CA ALA A 75 -2.44 0.22 -12.89
C ALA A 75 -1.09 0.34 -12.17
N LEU A 76 -0.93 -0.27 -11.00
CA LEU A 76 0.34 -0.31 -10.28
C LEU A 76 1.40 -1.13 -11.00
N ALA A 77 1.04 -2.32 -11.48
CA ALA A 77 1.97 -3.17 -12.23
C ALA A 77 2.48 -2.46 -13.50
N VAL A 78 1.58 -1.81 -14.25
CA VAL A 78 1.95 -1.05 -15.46
C VAL A 78 2.74 0.22 -15.12
N GLY A 79 2.33 0.95 -14.08
CA GLY A 79 2.95 2.22 -13.69
C GLY A 79 4.39 2.05 -13.18
N THR A 80 4.60 1.05 -12.32
CA THR A 80 5.90 0.74 -11.70
C THR A 80 6.81 -0.09 -12.61
N GLY A 81 6.23 -0.87 -13.52
CA GLY A 81 6.96 -1.83 -14.35
C GLY A 81 7.28 -3.14 -13.62
N GLU A 82 6.74 -3.36 -12.42
CA GLU A 82 6.91 -4.62 -11.66
C GLU A 82 5.63 -5.45 -11.74
N GLY A 83 5.73 -6.61 -12.38
CA GLY A 83 4.59 -7.39 -12.82
C GLY A 83 4.20 -8.58 -11.94
N ASP A 84 4.76 -8.75 -10.73
CA ASP A 84 4.43 -9.92 -9.90
C ASP A 84 2.97 -9.84 -9.38
N PRO A 85 2.06 -10.68 -9.91
CA PRO A 85 0.64 -10.60 -9.56
C PRO A 85 0.37 -11.08 -8.13
N ALA A 86 1.19 -11.97 -7.58
CA ALA A 86 1.01 -12.52 -6.24
C ALA A 86 1.37 -11.46 -5.18
N ALA A 87 2.45 -10.71 -5.39
CA ALA A 87 2.81 -9.63 -4.48
C ALA A 87 1.80 -8.47 -4.51
N TRP A 88 1.31 -8.09 -5.69
CA TRP A 88 0.22 -7.09 -5.79
C TRP A 88 -1.08 -7.57 -5.16
N ALA A 89 -1.37 -8.88 -5.22
CA ALA A 89 -2.52 -9.49 -4.54
C ALA A 89 -2.37 -9.51 -3.00
N VAL A 90 -1.19 -9.20 -2.47
CA VAL A 90 -0.98 -8.94 -1.02
C VAL A 90 -1.01 -7.45 -0.73
N ALA A 91 -0.26 -6.66 -1.50
CA ALA A 91 -0.06 -5.23 -1.24
C ALA A 91 -1.34 -4.40 -1.45
N VAL A 92 -2.06 -4.60 -2.56
CA VAL A 92 -3.22 -3.76 -2.89
C VAL A 92 -4.41 -3.97 -1.94
N PRO A 93 -4.81 -5.21 -1.58
CA PRO A 93 -5.82 -5.40 -0.56
C PRO A 93 -5.44 -4.76 0.77
N TYR A 94 -4.17 -4.83 1.17
CA TYR A 94 -3.68 -4.18 2.39
C TYR A 94 -3.83 -2.65 2.33
N MET A 95 -3.51 -2.01 1.21
CA MET A 95 -3.71 -0.57 1.01
C MET A 95 -5.19 -0.18 1.10
N VAL A 96 -6.07 -0.95 0.46
CA VAL A 96 -7.52 -0.72 0.45
C VAL A 96 -8.10 -0.85 1.86
N GLU A 97 -7.73 -1.92 2.57
CA GLU A 97 -8.19 -2.18 3.93
C GLU A 97 -7.69 -1.13 4.92
N LEU A 98 -6.42 -0.72 4.82
CA LEU A 98 -5.91 0.41 5.58
C LEU A 98 -6.73 1.67 5.30
N ARG A 99 -7.08 1.97 4.04
CA ARG A 99 -7.90 3.14 3.72
C ARG A 99 -9.33 3.00 4.24
N ALA A 100 -9.92 1.80 4.22
CA ALA A 100 -11.27 1.55 4.73
C ALA A 100 -11.41 1.90 6.22
N LEU A 101 -10.33 1.77 7.01
CA LEU A 101 -10.30 2.22 8.42
C LEU A 101 -10.59 3.71 8.62
N HIS A 102 -10.46 4.53 7.57
CA HIS A 102 -10.87 5.93 7.58
C HIS A 102 -12.38 6.08 7.74
N HIS A 103 -13.14 5.30 6.96
CA HIS A 103 -14.60 5.37 6.89
C HIS A 103 -15.26 4.74 8.13
N SER A 104 -14.58 3.80 8.76
CA SER A 104 -15.03 3.13 9.98
C SER A 104 -14.49 3.74 11.28
N ALA A 105 -13.85 4.91 11.23
CA ALA A 105 -13.20 5.55 12.39
C ALA A 105 -14.10 5.76 13.62
N GLY A 106 -15.43 5.82 13.42
CA GLY A 106 -16.43 5.99 14.48
C GLY A 106 -17.20 4.72 14.88
N ARG A 107 -16.93 3.55 14.28
CA ARG A 107 -17.67 2.30 14.57
C ARG A 107 -16.75 1.17 14.99
N LEU A 108 -17.28 0.24 15.78
CA LEU A 108 -16.55 -0.95 16.23
C LEU A 108 -16.34 -1.92 15.05
N THR A 109 -15.20 -1.81 14.37
CA THR A 109 -14.84 -2.63 13.20
C THR A 109 -14.71 -4.11 13.49
N ALA A 110 -14.67 -4.51 14.77
CA ALA A 110 -14.69 -5.90 15.19
C ALA A 110 -15.96 -6.66 14.75
N PHE A 111 -17.03 -5.93 14.45
CA PHE A 111 -18.31 -6.48 13.97
C PHE A 111 -18.55 -6.24 12.47
N ASP A 112 -17.58 -5.65 11.75
CA ASP A 112 -17.70 -5.45 10.32
C ASP A 112 -17.76 -6.82 9.63
N LEU A 113 -18.74 -7.00 8.74
CA LEU A 113 -18.85 -8.24 7.98
C LEU A 113 -17.62 -8.44 7.11
N SER A 114 -17.06 -9.64 7.22
CA SER A 114 -16.03 -10.10 6.31
C SER A 114 -16.68 -10.82 5.12
N PRO A 115 -16.28 -10.49 3.87
CA PRO A 115 -16.71 -11.22 2.69
C PRO A 115 -16.46 -12.74 2.83
N VAL A 116 -17.39 -13.54 2.30
CA VAL A 116 -17.30 -15.00 2.27
C VAL A 116 -16.44 -15.44 1.07
N PRO A 117 -15.69 -16.56 1.14
CA PRO A 117 -14.99 -17.08 -0.05
C PRO A 117 -15.95 -17.24 -1.24
N PRO A 118 -15.51 -16.97 -2.49
CA PRO A 118 -14.13 -16.77 -2.94
C PRO A 118 -13.63 -15.31 -3.02
N SER A 119 -14.16 -14.38 -2.22
CA SER A 119 -13.77 -12.96 -2.30
C SER A 119 -12.26 -12.69 -2.11
N ARG A 120 -11.71 -11.68 -2.79
CA ARG A 120 -10.32 -11.22 -2.56
C ARG A 120 -10.11 -10.54 -1.21
N PHE A 121 -11.19 -10.08 -0.59
CA PHE A 121 -11.25 -9.56 0.77
C PHE A 121 -11.65 -10.62 1.81
N THR A 122 -11.88 -11.87 1.37
CA THR A 122 -12.16 -13.02 2.26
C THR A 122 -11.07 -13.19 3.30
N PRO A 123 -11.44 -13.49 4.57
CA PRO A 123 -10.50 -13.47 5.67
C PRO A 123 -9.49 -14.60 5.53
N VAL A 124 -8.23 -14.18 5.52
CA VAL A 124 -7.36 -14.65 6.57
C VAL A 124 -7.10 -13.47 7.53
N CYS A 125 -8.11 -12.68 7.95
CA CYS A 125 -8.07 -11.40 8.72
C CYS A 125 -7.98 -10.11 7.86
N PRO A 126 -8.46 -8.95 8.37
CA PRO A 126 -8.67 -7.73 7.58
C PRO A 126 -7.40 -7.12 6.99
N LEU A 127 -6.20 -7.59 7.34
CA LEU A 127 -4.93 -7.17 6.75
C LEU A 127 -4.05 -8.39 6.50
N ARG A 128 -4.14 -9.00 5.30
CA ARG A 128 -3.36 -10.22 4.95
C ARG A 128 -1.85 -10.06 5.19
N LEU A 129 -1.32 -8.85 4.98
CA LEU A 129 0.09 -8.55 5.23
C LEU A 129 0.50 -8.75 6.69
N GLU A 130 -0.37 -8.46 7.66
CA GLU A 130 -0.08 -8.67 9.09
C GLU A 130 0.20 -10.14 9.42
N LYS A 131 -0.42 -11.07 8.70
CA LYS A 131 -0.20 -12.51 8.93
C LYS A 131 1.04 -13.05 8.22
N ILE A 132 1.34 -12.51 7.05
CA ILE A 132 2.57 -12.85 6.35
C ILE A 132 3.75 -12.27 7.14
N SER A 133 3.65 -10.99 7.48
CA SER A 133 4.69 -10.18 8.11
C SER A 133 4.13 -9.31 9.25
N TYR A 134 3.95 -9.89 10.43
CA TYR A 134 3.47 -9.13 11.60
C TYR A 134 4.42 -7.98 11.94
N GLU A 135 5.73 -8.26 11.97
CA GLU A 135 6.73 -7.23 12.27
C GLU A 135 6.75 -6.14 11.18
N GLY A 136 6.72 -6.51 9.90
CA GLY A 136 6.65 -5.55 8.80
C GLY A 136 5.41 -4.66 8.88
N HIS A 137 4.26 -5.23 9.20
CA HIS A 137 3.02 -4.49 9.46
C HIS A 137 3.18 -3.50 10.63
N GLN A 138 3.73 -3.93 11.77
CA GLN A 138 3.94 -3.04 12.92
C GLN A 138 4.88 -1.87 12.58
N ARG A 139 5.93 -2.11 11.78
CA ARG A 139 6.83 -1.03 11.32
C ARG A 139 6.12 -0.01 10.43
N ILE A 140 5.16 -0.43 9.58
CA ILE A 140 4.31 0.50 8.82
C ILE A 140 3.44 1.34 9.76
N LEU A 141 2.85 0.73 10.79
CA LEU A 141 2.05 1.46 11.78
C LEU A 141 2.90 2.44 12.60
N ASP A 142 4.11 2.06 12.99
CA ASP A 142 5.07 2.94 13.66
C ASP A 142 5.45 4.13 12.78
N ALA A 143 5.76 3.88 11.51
CA ALA A 143 6.04 4.95 10.55
C ALA A 143 4.87 5.94 10.48
N ALA A 144 3.64 5.44 10.41
CA ALA A 144 2.43 6.27 10.40
C ALA A 144 2.27 7.10 11.68
N ARG A 145 2.56 6.53 12.86
CA ARG A 145 2.57 7.26 14.14
C ARG A 145 3.61 8.38 14.13
N TRP A 146 4.80 8.14 13.60
CA TRP A 146 5.84 9.16 13.48
C TRP A 146 5.47 10.26 12.48
N LEU A 147 4.83 9.91 11.35
CA LEU A 147 4.31 10.89 10.39
C LEU A 147 3.17 11.73 10.96
N ASP A 148 2.31 11.16 11.80
CA ASP A 148 1.28 11.92 12.53
C ASP A 148 1.91 12.86 13.56
N ARG A 149 2.91 12.40 14.34
CA ARG A 149 3.65 13.26 15.27
C ARG A 149 4.41 14.38 14.57
N ALA A 150 5.10 14.09 13.46
CA ALA A 150 5.79 15.10 12.66
C ALA A 150 4.86 16.21 12.14
N HIS A 151 3.57 15.92 11.99
CA HIS A 151 2.58 16.91 11.61
C HIS A 151 2.11 17.78 12.80
N ARG A 152 2.09 17.22 14.01
CA ARG A 152 1.60 17.91 15.23
C ARG A 152 2.71 18.59 16.04
N GLU A 153 3.93 18.12 15.91
CA GLU A 153 5.07 18.48 16.74
C GLU A 153 6.22 19.01 15.86
N THR A 154 7.04 19.92 16.40
CA THR A 154 8.16 20.54 15.68
C THR A 154 9.45 19.73 15.71
N ASP A 155 9.47 18.56 16.36
CA ASP A 155 10.66 17.70 16.41
C ASP A 155 10.98 17.13 15.01
N ARG A 156 12.14 17.54 14.49
CA ARG A 156 12.65 17.14 13.17
C ARG A 156 13.04 15.66 13.12
N PHE A 157 13.27 15.01 14.26
CA PHE A 157 13.64 13.60 14.30
C PHE A 157 12.46 12.67 13.97
N HIS A 158 11.21 13.14 14.05
CA HIS A 158 10.04 12.30 13.71
C HIS A 158 10.06 11.83 12.26
N ILE A 159 10.49 12.70 11.33
CA ILE A 159 10.62 12.34 9.92
C ILE A 159 11.68 11.25 9.71
N ALA A 160 12.84 11.38 10.35
CA ALA A 160 13.90 10.38 10.26
C ALA A 160 13.45 9.03 10.85
N ARG A 161 12.74 9.04 11.98
CA ARG A 161 12.15 7.83 12.58
C ARG A 161 11.12 7.18 11.66
N ALA A 162 10.29 7.97 10.99
CA ALA A 162 9.33 7.45 10.00
C ALA A 162 10.04 6.80 8.81
N GLN A 163 11.06 7.46 8.24
CA GLN A 163 11.85 6.91 7.14
C GLN A 163 12.53 5.60 7.51
N HIS A 164 13.16 5.54 8.70
CA HIS A 164 13.79 4.32 9.19
C HIS A 164 12.79 3.17 9.33
N ALA A 165 11.63 3.43 9.94
CA ALA A 165 10.57 2.44 10.08
C ALA A 165 10.02 1.96 8.72
N ILE A 166 9.89 2.85 7.71
CA ILE A 166 9.48 2.46 6.36
C ILE A 166 10.52 1.55 5.71
N HIS A 167 11.80 1.89 5.82
CA HIS A 167 12.87 1.08 5.27
C HIS A 167 12.96 -0.30 5.94
N ASP A 168 12.85 -0.34 7.26
CA ASP A 168 12.85 -1.59 8.03
C ASP A 168 11.64 -2.46 7.65
N ALA A 169 10.45 -1.85 7.51
CA ALA A 169 9.27 -2.56 7.03
C ALA A 169 9.51 -3.19 5.66
N ALA A 170 10.04 -2.41 4.71
CA ALA A 170 10.32 -2.90 3.37
C ALA A 170 11.32 -4.06 3.37
N ARG A 171 12.34 -4.01 4.23
CA ARG A 171 13.34 -5.07 4.36
C ARG A 171 12.70 -6.36 4.88
N ILE A 172 11.98 -6.27 6.00
CA ILE A 172 11.34 -7.42 6.65
C ILE A 172 10.28 -8.05 5.73
N ILE A 173 9.47 -7.23 5.07
CA ILE A 173 8.46 -7.71 4.12
C ILE A 173 9.13 -8.33 2.90
N GLY A 174 10.18 -7.70 2.35
CA GLY A 174 10.91 -8.21 1.19
C GLY A 174 11.60 -9.55 1.46
N GLU A 175 12.07 -9.79 2.70
CA GLU A 175 12.62 -11.09 3.11
C GLU A 175 11.57 -12.22 3.07
N GLN A 176 10.29 -11.89 3.30
CA GLN A 176 9.18 -12.86 3.30
C GLN A 176 8.44 -12.92 1.95
N LEU A 177 8.49 -11.83 1.18
CA LEU A 177 7.88 -11.66 -0.13
C LEU A 177 8.92 -11.08 -1.11
N PRO A 178 9.91 -11.88 -1.55
CA PRO A 178 11.02 -11.41 -2.41
C PRO A 178 10.60 -11.09 -3.86
N ALA A 179 9.30 -11.15 -4.13
CA ALA A 179 8.68 -10.98 -5.44
C ALA A 179 8.77 -9.55 -6.01
N LEU A 180 8.80 -8.53 -5.16
CA LEU A 180 8.96 -7.12 -5.56
C LEU A 180 10.32 -6.60 -5.13
N SER A 181 10.81 -5.60 -5.86
CA SER A 181 12.07 -4.95 -5.53
C SER A 181 11.98 -4.21 -4.18
N MET A 182 13.12 -4.13 -3.47
CA MET A 182 13.21 -3.39 -2.22
C MET A 182 12.81 -1.90 -2.35
N PRO A 183 13.19 -1.18 -3.42
CA PRO A 183 12.68 0.17 -3.68
C PRO A 183 11.15 0.23 -3.79
N LEU A 184 10.52 -0.74 -4.44
CA LEU A 184 9.07 -0.78 -4.53
C LEU A 184 8.41 -1.08 -3.19
N TRP A 185 8.92 -2.05 -2.41
CA TRP A 185 8.43 -2.28 -1.06
C TRP A 185 8.56 -1.05 -0.16
N THR A 186 9.60 -0.26 -0.36
CA THR A 186 9.79 1.04 0.33
C THR A 186 8.68 2.03 -0.04
N LEU A 187 8.34 2.15 -1.33
CA LEU A 187 7.25 3.02 -1.79
C LEU A 187 5.87 2.55 -1.31
N ILE A 188 5.64 1.23 -1.32
CA ILE A 188 4.42 0.61 -0.77
C ILE A 188 4.31 0.90 0.72
N GLY A 189 5.39 0.69 1.48
CA GLY A 189 5.45 0.96 2.92
C GLY A 189 5.17 2.44 3.23
N ARG A 190 5.79 3.36 2.48
CA ARG A 190 5.52 4.80 2.58
C ARG A 190 4.05 5.13 2.34
N TYR A 191 3.48 4.64 1.23
CA TYR A 191 2.10 4.90 0.85
C TYR A 191 1.11 4.42 1.93
N CYS A 192 1.33 3.21 2.46
CA CYS A 192 0.53 2.65 3.55
C CYS A 192 0.66 3.48 4.84
N ALA A 193 1.88 3.93 5.18
CA ALA A 193 2.12 4.75 6.35
C ALA A 193 1.43 6.13 6.24
N GLU A 194 1.46 6.76 5.07
CA GLU A 194 0.77 8.03 4.79
C GLU A 194 -0.76 7.89 4.88
N ILE A 195 -1.34 6.81 4.34
CA ILE A 195 -2.76 6.48 4.50
C ILE A 195 -3.10 6.32 5.98
N HIS A 196 -2.33 5.51 6.72
CA HIS A 196 -2.65 5.25 8.12
C HIS A 196 -2.47 6.50 8.99
N ALA A 197 -1.47 7.34 8.73
CA ALA A 197 -1.31 8.63 9.39
C ALA A 197 -2.53 9.54 9.16
N THR A 198 -3.09 9.52 7.95
CA THR A 198 -4.34 10.24 7.63
C THR A 198 -5.52 9.70 8.45
N ASN A 199 -5.61 8.38 8.65
CA ASN A 199 -6.65 7.78 9.49
C ASN A 199 -6.51 8.15 10.96
N LEU A 200 -5.28 8.20 11.49
CA LEU A 200 -5.01 8.63 12.87
C LEU A 200 -5.45 10.07 13.13
N ARG A 201 -5.39 10.93 12.10
CA ARG A 201 -5.86 12.33 12.18
C ARG A 201 -7.39 12.44 12.09
N ALA A 202 -8.02 11.54 11.36
CA ALA A 202 -9.47 11.53 11.16
C ALA A 202 -10.25 10.95 12.36
N ARG A 203 -9.60 10.15 13.22
CA ARG A 203 -10.22 9.64 14.44
C ARG A 203 -10.48 10.83 15.38
N PRO A 204 -11.74 11.09 15.78
CA PRO A 204 -12.02 12.10 16.79
C PRO A 204 -11.20 11.72 18.01
N GLY A 205 -10.40 12.66 18.50
CA GLY A 205 -9.60 12.43 19.70
C GLY A 205 -10.53 11.87 20.76
N THR A 206 -10.25 10.65 21.21
CA THR A 206 -10.66 10.24 22.55
C THR A 206 -10.05 11.31 23.45
N SER A 207 -10.90 12.27 23.81
CA SER A 207 -10.56 13.30 24.77
C SER A 207 -10.06 12.55 25.98
N ARG A 208 -8.76 12.66 26.24
CA ARG A 208 -8.15 12.23 27.49
C ARG A 208 -8.92 12.96 28.58
N THR A 209 -9.85 12.23 29.19
CA THR A 209 -10.47 12.56 30.47
C THR A 209 -9.77 11.72 31.51
#